data_AF-A0A258V338-F1
#
_entry.id   AF-A0A258V338-F1
#
_cell.length_a   1.000
_cell.length_b   1.000
_cell.length_c   1.000
_cell.angle_alpha   90.00
_cell.angle_beta   90.00
_cell.angle_gamma   90.00
#
_symmetry.space_group_name_H-M   'P 1'
#
loop_
_entity.id
_entity.type
_entity.pdbx_description
1 polymer ?
#
loop_
_entity_poly.entity_id
_entity_poly.type
_entity_poly.pdbx_seq_one_letter_code
_entity_poly.pdbx_strand_id
1 'polypeptide(L)'
;MDIVQSRSRSAVERSALVLLALPIAAFSLFVGYNKAFAPIEVLTEHLAWTIHLPVFLGKAIGGLELVAASVLLASLVVRALRRAGFYAAAWIVLNHGVAALVHIGAREWSTLTQSAVVIPLCMILAWLCWRRASVA
;
A
#
# COMPACT_ATOMS: atom_id res chain seq x y z
N MET A 1 -4.66 -33.87 -16.97
CA MET A 1 -5.63 -32.91 -16.36
C MET A 1 -4.92 -31.73 -15.67
N ASP A 2 -3.62 -31.89 -15.36
CA ASP A 2 -2.83 -30.99 -14.50
C ASP A 2 -2.35 -29.69 -15.16
N ILE A 3 -2.15 -29.68 -16.48
CA ILE A 3 -1.72 -28.48 -17.23
C ILE A 3 -2.82 -27.41 -17.28
N VAL A 4 -4.09 -27.84 -17.40
CA VAL A 4 -5.24 -26.91 -17.42
C VAL A 4 -5.48 -26.32 -16.04
N GLN A 5 -5.39 -27.15 -14.98
CA GLN A 5 -5.54 -26.70 -13.59
C GLN A 5 -4.42 -25.77 -13.12
N SER A 6 -3.18 -25.97 -13.57
CA SER A 6 -2.06 -25.07 -13.25
C SER A 6 -2.20 -23.71 -13.95
N ARG A 7 -2.62 -23.69 -15.22
CA ARG A 7 -2.87 -22.44 -15.95
C ARG A 7 -4.01 -21.62 -15.35
N SER A 8 -5.12 -22.26 -14.97
CA SER A 8 -6.25 -21.54 -14.35
C SER A 8 -5.89 -20.92 -13.00
N ARG A 9 -5.14 -21.64 -12.14
CA ARG A 9 -4.61 -21.10 -10.87
C ARG A 9 -3.74 -19.86 -11.10
N SER A 10 -2.85 -19.89 -12.09
CA SER A 10 -1.99 -18.74 -12.42
C SER A 10 -2.77 -17.52 -12.91
N ALA A 11 -3.88 -17.72 -13.63
CA ALA A 11 -4.73 -16.65 -14.12
C ALA A 11 -5.51 -15.99 -12.96
N VAL A 12 -6.07 -16.79 -12.04
CA VAL A 12 -6.79 -16.29 -10.86
C VAL A 12 -5.86 -15.47 -9.97
N GLU A 13 -4.66 -15.96 -9.66
CA GLU A 13 -3.68 -15.22 -8.85
C GLU A 13 -3.28 -13.90 -9.50
N ARG A 14 -3.09 -13.90 -10.82
CA ARG A 14 -2.77 -12.67 -11.56
C ARG A 14 -3.92 -11.67 -11.54
N SER A 15 -5.16 -12.13 -11.73
CA SER A 15 -6.35 -11.27 -11.66
C SER A 15 -6.53 -10.71 -10.26
N ALA A 16 -6.40 -11.53 -9.21
CA ALA A 16 -6.48 -11.08 -7.82
C ALA A 16 -5.39 -10.03 -7.51
N LEU A 17 -4.15 -10.26 -7.97
CA LEU A 17 -3.05 -9.32 -7.82
C LEU A 17 -3.37 -7.97 -8.46
N VAL A 18 -3.87 -7.95 -9.70
CA VAL A 18 -4.21 -6.70 -10.40
C VAL A 18 -5.40 -5.99 -9.73
N LEU A 19 -6.45 -6.73 -9.40
CA LEU A 19 -7.65 -6.19 -8.75
C LEU A 19 -7.38 -5.61 -7.36
N LEU A 20 -6.38 -6.10 -6.64
CA LEU A 20 -5.94 -5.53 -5.37
C LEU A 20 -4.93 -4.40 -5.57
N ALA A 21 -3.94 -4.57 -6.44
CA ALA A 21 -2.86 -3.62 -6.61
C ALA A 21 -3.35 -2.26 -7.13
N LEU A 22 -4.32 -2.24 -8.05
CA LEU A 22 -4.84 -0.99 -8.60
C LEU A 22 -5.51 -0.09 -7.55
N PRO A 23 -6.53 -0.54 -6.80
CA PRO A 23 -7.18 0.32 -5.79
C PRO A 23 -6.23 0.66 -4.64
N ILE A 24 -5.38 -0.28 -4.18
CA ILE A 24 -4.40 0.00 -3.13
C ILE A 24 -3.39 1.05 -3.58
N ALA A 25 -2.83 0.91 -4.79
CA ALA A 25 -1.90 1.90 -5.31
C ALA A 25 -2.57 3.25 -5.55
N ALA A 26 -3.80 3.29 -6.09
CA ALA A 26 -4.55 4.52 -6.28
C ALA A 26 -4.80 5.23 -4.93
N PHE A 27 -5.21 4.47 -3.92
CA PHE A 27 -5.41 4.97 -2.58
C PHE A 27 -4.10 5.48 -1.95
N SER A 28 -3.01 4.71 -2.03
CA SER A 28 -1.68 5.12 -1.56
C SER A 28 -1.13 6.35 -2.30
N LEU A 29 -1.35 6.45 -3.61
CA LEU A 29 -1.00 7.65 -4.38
C LEU A 29 -1.76 8.87 -3.87
N PHE A 30 -3.07 8.73 -3.63
CA PHE A 30 -3.91 9.81 -3.11
C PHE A 30 -3.46 10.26 -1.72
N VAL A 31 -3.30 9.36 -0.76
CA VAL A 31 -2.88 9.76 0.61
C VAL A 31 -1.42 10.22 0.65
N GLY A 32 -0.55 9.61 -0.15
CA GLY A 32 0.86 10.00 -0.29
C GLY A 32 1.00 11.40 -0.86
N TYR A 33 0.21 11.74 -1.90
CA TYR A 33 0.17 13.09 -2.48
C TYR A 33 -0.26 14.12 -1.44
N ASN A 34 -1.34 13.86 -0.71
CA ASN A 34 -1.80 14.78 0.34
C ASN A 34 -0.71 14.98 1.41
N LYS A 35 -0.10 13.90 1.92
CA LYS A 35 0.98 14.01 2.93
C LYS A 35 2.19 14.80 2.42
N ALA A 36 2.57 14.63 1.14
CA ALA A 36 3.73 15.28 0.56
C ALA A 36 3.53 16.78 0.30
N PHE A 37 2.32 17.18 -0.11
CA PHE A 37 2.10 18.49 -0.71
C PHE A 37 1.00 19.33 -0.06
N ALA A 38 0.03 18.73 0.65
CA ALA A 38 -1.06 19.49 1.24
C ALA A 38 -0.58 20.37 2.41
N PRO A 39 -1.25 21.51 2.67
CA PRO A 39 -1.06 22.27 3.90
C PRO A 39 -1.38 21.43 5.14
N ILE A 40 -0.75 21.74 6.27
CA ILE A 40 -0.92 20.99 7.52
C ILE A 40 -2.36 21.10 8.05
N GLU A 41 -3.04 22.19 7.75
CA GLU A 41 -4.43 22.46 8.12
C GLU A 41 -5.37 21.42 7.49
N VAL A 42 -5.19 21.15 6.19
CA VAL A 42 -5.95 20.13 5.44
C VAL A 42 -5.66 18.73 5.99
N LEU A 43 -4.40 18.44 6.31
CA LEU A 43 -4.00 17.17 6.91
C LEU A 43 -4.61 16.98 8.30
N THR A 44 -4.76 18.07 9.06
CA THR A 44 -5.37 18.06 10.39
C THR A 44 -6.87 17.83 10.30
N GLU A 45 -7.56 18.50 9.38
CA GLU A 45 -8.99 18.31 9.12
C GLU A 45 -9.34 16.86 8.78
N HIS A 46 -8.47 16.18 8.02
CA HIS A 46 -8.67 14.79 7.60
C HIS A 46 -7.95 13.76 8.47
N LEU A 47 -7.46 14.16 9.66
CA LEU A 47 -6.80 13.27 10.63
C LEU A 47 -5.70 12.43 9.97
N ALA A 48 -4.83 13.03 9.16
CA ALA A 48 -3.69 12.32 8.63
C ALA A 48 -2.71 12.00 9.77
N TRP A 49 -2.38 10.74 10.01
CA TRP A 49 -1.50 10.36 11.14
C TRP A 49 -0.16 11.10 11.19
N THR A 50 0.34 11.59 10.05
CA THR A 50 1.60 12.35 9.96
C THR A 50 1.53 13.73 10.61
N ILE A 51 0.34 14.23 11.01
CA ILE A 51 0.24 15.49 11.78
C ILE A 51 0.92 15.39 13.15
N HIS A 52 1.12 14.16 13.66
CA HIS A 52 1.84 13.91 14.91
C HIS A 52 3.36 13.88 14.74
N LEU A 53 3.87 14.17 13.54
CA LEU A 53 5.30 14.22 13.23
C LEU A 53 5.73 15.66 12.89
N PRO A 54 7.02 15.98 12.99
CA PRO A 54 7.59 17.14 12.33
C PRO A 54 7.20 17.19 10.85
N VAL A 55 6.81 18.37 10.35
CA VAL A 55 6.26 18.56 8.99
C VAL A 55 7.14 17.94 7.91
N PHE A 56 8.46 18.08 8.00
CA PHE A 56 9.38 17.52 7.01
C PHE A 56 9.34 15.98 6.96
N LEU A 57 9.16 15.31 8.11
CA LEU A 57 9.03 13.85 8.17
C LEU A 57 7.69 13.40 7.60
N GLY A 58 6.60 14.12 7.91
CA GLY A 58 5.29 13.86 7.32
C GLY A 58 5.33 13.93 5.79
N LYS A 59 6.00 14.95 5.24
CA LYS A 59 6.21 15.09 3.79
C LYS A 59 7.08 13.98 3.21
N ALA A 60 8.16 13.59 3.90
CA ALA A 60 9.02 12.49 3.47
C ALA A 60 8.26 11.16 3.40
N ILE A 61 7.42 10.86 4.40
CA ILE A 61 6.53 9.69 4.39
C ILE A 61 5.58 9.73 3.20
N GLY A 62 4.98 10.89 2.92
CA GLY A 62 4.14 11.07 1.73
C GLY A 62 4.88 10.74 0.43
N GLY A 63 6.12 11.25 0.29
CA GLY A 63 6.99 10.92 -0.85
C GLY A 63 7.32 9.43 -0.96
N LEU A 64 7.65 8.77 0.15
CA LEU A 64 7.91 7.32 0.16
C LEU A 64 6.67 6.52 -0.23
N GLU A 65 5.49 6.95 0.18
CA GLU A 65 4.22 6.32 -0.16
C GLU A 65 3.90 6.44 -1.66
N LEU A 66 4.17 7.62 -2.26
CA LEU A 66 4.09 7.81 -3.71
C LEU A 66 5.04 6.88 -4.46
N VAL A 67 6.32 6.82 -4.05
CA VAL A 67 7.32 5.95 -4.68
C VAL A 67 6.91 4.48 -4.56
N ALA A 68 6.47 4.03 -3.39
CA ALA A 68 6.01 2.66 -3.19
C ALA A 68 4.82 2.33 -4.09
N ALA A 69 3.81 3.20 -4.15
CA ALA A 69 2.65 2.96 -5.00
C ALA A 69 3.01 2.92 -6.50
N SER A 70 3.90 3.81 -6.96
CA SER A 70 4.41 3.79 -8.34
C SER A 70 5.21 2.52 -8.65
N VAL A 71 6.09 2.08 -7.74
CA VAL A 71 6.87 0.84 -7.89
C VAL A 71 5.95 -0.38 -7.91
N LEU A 72 4.93 -0.41 -7.06
CA LEU A 72 3.91 -1.47 -7.05
C LEU A 72 3.23 -1.58 -8.42
N LEU A 73 2.75 -0.46 -8.98
CA LEU A 73 2.13 -0.44 -10.31
C LEU A 73 3.10 -0.86 -11.41
N ALA A 74 4.33 -0.33 -11.39
CA ALA A 74 5.36 -0.68 -12.37
C ALA A 74 5.70 -2.18 -12.33
N SER A 75 5.71 -2.80 -11.14
CA SER A 75 5.97 -4.24 -10.96
C SER A 75 4.91 -5.15 -11.60
N LEU A 76 3.70 -4.63 -11.86
CA LEU A 76 2.65 -5.37 -12.56
C LEU A 76 3.04 -5.68 -14.00
N VAL A 77 3.78 -4.77 -14.65
CA VAL A 77 4.13 -4.83 -16.07
C VAL A 77 5.61 -5.20 -16.26
N VAL A 78 6.52 -4.61 -15.47
CA VAL A 78 7.97 -4.76 -15.64
C VAL A 78 8.49 -5.95 -14.83
N ARG A 79 8.94 -7.01 -15.51
CA ARG A 79 9.41 -8.25 -14.85
C ARG A 79 10.57 -8.00 -13.87
N ALA A 80 11.52 -7.13 -14.21
CA ALA A 80 12.67 -6.80 -13.36
C ALA A 80 12.27 -6.17 -12.02
N LEU A 81 11.10 -5.52 -11.95
CA LEU A 81 10.61 -4.85 -10.75
C LEU A 81 9.74 -5.74 -9.85
N ARG A 82 9.58 -7.04 -10.14
CA ARG A 82 8.71 -7.93 -9.34
C ARG A 82 9.11 -8.00 -7.86
N ARG A 83 10.40 -8.10 -7.55
CA ARG A 83 10.90 -8.07 -6.16
C ARG A 83 10.69 -6.69 -5.51
N ALA A 84 10.93 -5.62 -6.26
CA ALA A 84 10.67 -4.26 -5.78
C ALA A 84 9.18 -4.05 -5.47
N GLY A 85 8.26 -4.64 -6.26
CA GLY A 85 6.82 -4.62 -6.00
C GLY A 85 6.42 -5.29 -4.68
N PHE A 86 7.11 -6.36 -4.27
CA PHE A 86 6.94 -6.95 -2.95
C PHE A 86 7.36 -5.98 -1.84
N TYR A 87 8.55 -5.38 -1.93
CA TYR A 87 9.01 -4.43 -0.91
C TYR A 87 8.13 -3.17 -0.85
N ALA A 88 7.65 -2.69 -1.98
CA ALA A 88 6.67 -1.60 -2.04
C ALA A 88 5.36 -1.96 -1.34
N ALA A 89 4.79 -3.13 -1.62
CA ALA A 89 3.59 -3.60 -0.93
C ALA A 89 3.83 -3.77 0.59
N ALA A 90 4.98 -4.32 0.99
CA ALA A 90 5.37 -4.46 2.39
C ALA A 90 5.51 -3.09 3.09
N TRP A 91 6.12 -2.11 2.43
CA TRP A 91 6.17 -0.73 2.94
C TRP A 91 4.77 -0.14 3.15
N ILE A 92 3.85 -0.31 2.20
CA ILE A 92 2.47 0.17 2.33
C ILE A 92 1.78 -0.48 3.54
N VAL A 93 1.95 -1.80 3.75
CA VAL A 93 1.45 -2.49 4.96
C VAL A 93 2.01 -1.85 6.23
N LEU A 94 3.34 -1.66 6.30
CA LEU A 94 3.99 -1.09 7.48
C LEU A 94 3.52 0.34 7.75
N ASN A 95 3.39 1.16 6.71
CA ASN A 95 2.90 2.54 6.82
C ASN A 95 1.48 2.60 7.40
N HIS A 96 0.58 1.70 6.95
CA HIS A 96 -0.76 1.59 7.54
C HIS A 96 -0.75 1.03 8.96
N GLY A 97 0.15 0.10 9.27
CA GLY A 97 0.33 -0.40 10.63
C GLY A 97 0.75 0.71 11.61
N VAL A 98 1.73 1.52 11.22
CA VAL A 98 2.17 2.69 12.02
C VAL A 98 1.03 3.69 12.15
N ALA A 99 0.33 4.01 11.06
CA ALA A 99 -0.84 4.89 11.10
C ALA A 99 -1.88 4.42 12.13
N ALA A 100 -2.24 3.14 12.10
CA ALA A 100 -3.19 2.55 13.04
C ALA A 100 -2.73 2.69 14.50
N LEU A 101 -1.44 2.42 14.79
CA LEU A 101 -0.89 2.58 16.14
C LEU A 101 -0.95 4.03 16.62
N VAL A 102 -0.64 4.98 15.73
CA VAL A 102 -0.73 6.42 16.04
C VAL A 102 -2.17 6.83 16.33
N HIS A 103 -3.13 6.41 15.51
CA HIS A 103 -4.56 6.70 15.72
C HIS A 103 -5.10 6.10 17.03
N ILE A 104 -4.66 4.89 17.42
CA ILE A 104 -4.98 4.31 18.73
C ILE A 104 -4.44 5.21 19.86
N GLY A 105 -3.18 5.65 19.75
CA GLY A 105 -2.56 6.54 20.73
C GLY A 105 -3.25 7.91 20.83
N ALA A 106 -3.68 8.47 19.69
CA ALA A 106 -4.39 9.74 19.59
C ALA A 106 -5.89 9.64 19.91
N ARG A 107 -6.42 8.42 20.14
CA ARG A 107 -7.85 8.13 20.37
C ARG A 107 -8.77 8.52 19.21
N GLU A 108 -8.26 8.43 17.99
CA GLU A 108 -8.96 8.75 16.73
C GLU A 108 -9.66 7.51 16.15
N TRP A 109 -10.61 6.93 16.89
CA TRP A 109 -11.18 5.61 16.58
C TRP A 109 -11.89 5.52 15.22
N SER A 110 -12.37 6.64 14.69
CA SER A 110 -13.05 6.71 13.39
C SER A 110 -12.15 6.30 12.21
N THR A 111 -10.83 6.48 12.32
CA THR A 111 -9.87 6.15 11.26
C THR A 111 -9.45 4.67 11.28
N LEU A 112 -9.75 3.94 12.36
CA LEU A 112 -9.36 2.55 12.50
C LEU A 112 -10.17 1.61 11.61
N THR A 113 -11.42 1.93 11.30
CA THR A 113 -12.24 1.12 10.37
C THR A 113 -11.56 0.99 9.00
N GLN A 114 -11.01 2.10 8.50
CA GLN A 114 -10.26 2.10 7.26
C GLN A 114 -8.98 1.27 7.37
N SER A 115 -8.22 1.43 8.44
CA SER A 115 -7.01 0.65 8.68
C SER A 115 -7.28 -0.85 8.80
N ALA A 116 -8.38 -1.23 9.45
CA ALA A 116 -8.82 -2.61 9.62
C ALA A 116 -9.17 -3.29 8.29
N VAL A 117 -9.58 -2.53 7.27
CA VAL A 117 -9.82 -3.05 5.91
C VAL A 117 -8.55 -3.02 5.07
N VAL A 118 -7.82 -1.90 5.07
CA VAL A 118 -6.66 -1.71 4.18
C VAL A 118 -5.49 -2.62 4.57
N ILE A 119 -5.20 -2.79 5.86
CA ILE A 119 -4.06 -3.62 6.31
C ILE A 119 -4.19 -5.07 5.82
N PRO A 120 -5.31 -5.80 6.05
CA PRO A 120 -5.46 -7.16 5.53
C PRO A 120 -5.35 -7.25 4.00
N LEU A 121 -5.94 -6.31 3.26
CA LEU A 121 -5.86 -6.28 1.80
C LEU A 121 -4.41 -6.08 1.33
N CYS A 122 -3.67 -5.19 1.97
CA CYS A 122 -2.25 -4.96 1.70
C CYS A 122 -1.40 -6.19 2.06
N MET A 123 -1.72 -6.92 3.13
CA MET A 123 -1.02 -8.17 3.49
C MET A 123 -1.24 -9.26 2.43
N ILE A 124 -2.47 -9.44 1.96
CA ILE A 124 -2.79 -10.38 0.86
C ILE A 124 -2.04 -9.96 -0.41
N LEU A 125 -2.03 -8.67 -0.73
CA LEU A 125 -1.30 -8.13 -1.88
C LEU A 125 0.22 -8.40 -1.78
N ALA A 126 0.83 -8.12 -0.62
CA ALA A 126 2.25 -8.37 -0.39
C ALA A 126 2.58 -9.87 -0.54
N TRP A 127 1.73 -10.75 -0.04
CA TRP A 127 1.86 -12.20 -0.22
C TRP A 127 1.78 -12.62 -1.70
N LEU A 128 0.84 -12.08 -2.48
CA LEU A 128 0.74 -12.33 -3.92
C LEU A 128 1.98 -11.82 -4.68
N CYS A 129 2.47 -10.64 -4.34
CA CYS A 129 3.71 -10.08 -4.89
C CYS A 129 4.92 -10.97 -4.59
N TRP A 130 5.06 -11.44 -3.34
CA TRP A 130 6.13 -12.36 -2.95
C TRP A 130 6.09 -13.65 -3.75
N ARG A 131 4.94 -14.31 -3.84
CA ARG A 131 4.78 -15.55 -4.62
C ARG A 131 5.15 -15.35 -6.09
N ARG A 132 4.70 -14.25 -6.70
CA ARG A 132 5.05 -13.90 -8.09
C ARG A 132 6.55 -13.63 -8.27
N ALA A 133 7.21 -13.03 -7.27
CA ALA A 133 8.64 -12.72 -7.32
C ALA A 133 9.52 -13.97 -7.10
N SER A 134 9.05 -14.95 -6.33
CA SER A 134 9.78 -16.21 -6.06
C SER A 134 9.76 -17.20 -7.23
N VAL A 135 8.83 -17.04 -8.18
CA VAL A 135 8.72 -17.88 -9.39
C VAL A 135 9.48 -17.26 -10.58
N ALA A 136 9.98 -16.04 -10.45
CA ALA A 136 10.56 -15.23 -11.54
C ALA A 136 12.09 -15.35 -11.63
#